data_AF-A0A939JHS9-F1
#
_entry.id   AF-A0A939JHS9-F1
#
_cell.length_a   1.000
_cell.length_b   1.000
_cell.length_c   1.000
_cell.angle_alpha   90.00
_cell.angle_beta   90.00
_cell.angle_gamma   90.00
#
_symmetry.space_group_name_H-M   'P 1'
#
loop_
_entity.id
_entity.type
_entity.pdbx_description
1 polymer ?
#
loop_
_entity_poly.entity_id
_entity_poly.type
_entity_poly.pdbx_seq_one_letter_code
_entity_poly.pdbx_strand_id
1 'polypeptide(L)'
;MAERVLTAEVLLRATVTPEQERFLAELLDEAGYPPLVRRTRAHREPVDLTWIALVALPLQAFLSGLGTEVLGSAYRGIKRFVRGGSDGPEPALPAPMVLQDTVSGIRVVLDAGLPPEAFEKLLRLDLSAYRSGPVHYDVARARWRSVQDEAAQA
;
A
#
# COMPACT_ATOMS: atom_id res chain seq x y z
N MET A 1 -3.27 26.67 16.12
CA MET A 1 -3.77 25.35 15.70
C MET A 1 -2.66 24.72 14.89
N ALA A 2 -2.09 23.61 15.35
CA ALA A 2 -0.99 22.96 14.63
C ALA A 2 -1.55 22.37 13.34
N GLU A 3 -1.17 22.97 12.21
CA GLU A 3 -1.30 22.40 10.87
C GLU A 3 -0.56 21.06 10.93
N ARG A 4 -1.28 19.97 11.23
CA ARG A 4 -0.71 18.63 11.21
C ARG A 4 -0.46 18.34 9.75
N VAL A 5 0.75 18.62 9.30
CA VAL A 5 1.26 18.13 8.02
C VAL A 5 0.97 16.63 8.00
N LEU A 6 0.04 16.21 7.14
CA LEU A 6 -0.29 14.81 6.98
C LEU A 6 0.90 14.17 6.25
N THR A 7 1.91 13.75 6.99
CA THR A 7 3.09 13.07 6.44
C THR A 7 2.74 11.63 6.11
N ALA A 8 3.16 11.15 4.93
CA ALA A 8 3.06 9.74 4.60
C ALA A 8 4.36 9.03 5.02
N GLU A 9 4.31 8.13 5.99
CA GLU A 9 5.49 7.35 6.38
C GLU A 9 5.69 6.19 5.42
N VAL A 10 6.85 6.12 4.77
CA VAL A 10 7.15 5.06 3.80
C VAL A 10 8.25 4.17 4.36
N LEU A 11 7.91 2.93 4.67
CA LEU A 11 8.85 1.88 5.06
C LEU A 11 9.22 1.05 3.83
N LEU A 12 10.47 1.17 3.38
CA LEU A 12 11.00 0.42 2.23
C LEU A 12 11.91 -0.71 2.69
N ARG A 13 11.83 -1.86 2.01
CA ARG A 13 12.85 -2.91 2.13
C ARG A 13 14.18 -2.44 1.55
N ALA A 14 15.27 -3.01 2.06
CA ALA A 14 16.63 -2.73 1.57
C ALA A 14 16.84 -3.12 0.09
N THR A 15 15.96 -3.96 -0.47
CA THR A 15 15.98 -4.38 -1.88
C THR A 15 15.36 -3.36 -2.84
N VAL A 16 14.71 -2.30 -2.33
CA VAL A 16 14.10 -1.25 -3.14
C VAL A 16 15.19 -0.29 -3.65
N THR A 17 15.19 -0.03 -4.96
CA THR A 17 16.17 0.86 -5.58
C THR A 17 15.87 2.34 -5.25
N PRO A 18 16.88 3.23 -5.26
CA PRO A 18 16.66 4.66 -5.05
C PRO A 18 15.75 5.31 -6.09
N GLU A 19 15.65 4.75 -7.30
CA GLU A 19 14.71 5.22 -8.33
C GLU A 19 13.26 4.89 -7.96
N GLN A 20 13.02 3.70 -7.41
CA GLN A 20 11.71 3.30 -6.90
C GLN A 20 11.28 4.13 -5.69
N GLU A 21 12.23 4.44 -4.80
CA GLU A 21 12.02 5.34 -3.66
C GLU A 21 11.59 6.73 -4.14
N ARG A 22 12.32 7.31 -5.10
CA ARG A 22 11.98 8.62 -5.68
C ARG A 22 10.61 8.62 -6.34
N PHE A 23 10.30 7.61 -7.14
CA PHE A 23 9.00 7.50 -7.80
C PHE A 23 7.84 7.51 -6.79
N LEU A 24 7.97 6.74 -5.70
CA LEU A 24 6.94 6.65 -4.67
C LEU A 24 6.87 7.95 -3.85
N ALA A 25 8.01 8.60 -3.63
CA ALA A 25 8.07 9.89 -2.97
C ALA A 25 7.39 11.00 -3.81
N GLU A 26 7.69 11.08 -5.10
CA GLU A 26 7.06 12.03 -6.03
C GLU A 26 5.54 11.81 -6.09
N LEU A 27 5.08 10.57 -6.18
CA LEU A 27 3.64 10.25 -6.19
C LEU A 27 2.92 10.73 -4.93
N LEU A 28 3.55 10.59 -3.76
CA LEU A 28 2.99 11.03 -2.49
C LEU A 28 3.04 12.55 -2.33
N ASP A 29 4.12 13.19 -2.79
CA ASP A 29 4.29 14.64 -2.79
C ASP A 29 3.27 15.32 -3.72
N GLU A 30 3.05 14.78 -4.93
CA GLU A 30 2.00 15.21 -5.86
C GLU A 30 0.59 15.07 -5.25
N ALA A 31 0.39 14.07 -4.40
CA ALA A 31 -0.85 13.88 -3.66
C ALA A 31 -1.00 14.79 -2.43
N GLY A 32 0.01 15.64 -2.14
CA GLY A 32 0.01 16.57 -1.00
C GLY A 32 0.42 15.94 0.33
N TYR A 33 0.97 14.73 0.31
CA TYR A 33 1.44 14.00 1.50
C TYR A 33 2.96 13.87 1.46
N PRO A 34 3.73 14.82 2.05
CA PRO A 34 5.18 14.75 2.01
C PRO A 34 5.67 13.41 2.62
N PRO A 35 6.43 12.62 1.85
CA PRO A 35 6.81 11.26 2.23
C PRO A 35 7.99 11.28 3.21
N LEU A 36 7.83 10.60 4.34
CA LEU A 36 8.88 10.36 5.31
C LEU A 36 9.42 8.94 5.10
N VAL A 37 10.44 8.82 4.23
CA VAL A 37 11.01 7.53 3.86
C VAL A 37 11.95 7.02 4.95
N ARG A 38 11.66 5.80 5.43
CA ARG A 38 12.50 5.04 6.34
C ARG A 38 12.85 3.70 5.70
N ARG A 39 14.14 3.45 5.49
CA ARG A 39 14.61 2.12 5.09
C ARG A 39 14.62 1.21 6.30
N THR A 40 13.87 0.12 6.24
CA THR A 40 13.93 -0.86 7.33
C THR A 40 15.28 -1.58 7.26
N ARG A 41 16.06 -1.49 8.33
CA ARG A 41 17.22 -2.37 8.50
C ARG A 41 16.63 -3.73 8.83
N ALA A 42 17.01 -4.76 8.07
CA ALA A 42 16.55 -6.13 8.25
C ALA A 42 16.78 -6.59 9.70
N HIS A 43 15.82 -6.31 10.59
CA HIS A 43 15.80 -6.84 11.93
C HIS A 43 15.01 -8.14 11.84
N ARG A 44 15.73 -9.19 12.21
CA ARG A 44 15.35 -10.59 12.21
C ARG A 44 14.14 -10.77 13.12
N GLU A 45 12.93 -10.72 12.57
CA GLU A 45 11.73 -11.23 13.24
C GLU A 45 11.12 -12.37 12.40
N PRO A 46 10.81 -13.52 13.01
CA PRO A 46 10.31 -14.73 12.34
C PRO A 46 8.79 -14.67 12.09
N VAL A 47 8.28 -13.54 11.58
CA VAL A 47 6.91 -13.42 11.09
C VAL A 47 6.97 -12.72 9.73
N ASP A 48 6.63 -13.49 8.70
CA ASP A 48 6.42 -13.18 7.28
C ASP A 48 6.15 -11.69 6.91
N LEU A 49 7.16 -10.82 6.95
CA LEU A 49 7.10 -9.52 6.29
C LEU A 49 7.50 -9.69 4.82
N THR A 50 6.59 -10.30 4.04
CA THR A 50 6.74 -10.61 2.60
C THR A 50 6.52 -9.38 1.70
N TRP A 51 6.33 -8.19 2.27
CA TRP A 51 6.04 -6.97 1.52
C TRP A 51 7.31 -6.20 1.11
N ILE A 52 7.24 -5.50 -0.02
CA ILE A 52 8.34 -4.70 -0.59
C ILE A 52 8.35 -3.26 -0.06
N ALA A 53 7.17 -2.71 0.22
CA ALA A 53 6.97 -1.37 0.74
C ALA A 53 5.72 -1.33 1.62
N LEU A 54 5.78 -0.56 2.71
CA LEU A 54 4.64 -0.22 3.54
C LEU A 54 4.51 1.30 3.57
N VAL A 55 3.37 1.82 3.14
CA VAL A 55 3.07 3.25 3.14
C VAL A 55 1.99 3.53 4.17
N ALA A 56 2.33 4.21 5.25
CA ALA A 56 1.40 4.63 6.28
C ALA A 56 0.96 6.08 6.04
N LEU A 57 -0.31 6.28 5.70
CA LEU A 57 -0.91 7.59 5.45
C LEU A 57 -2.39 7.58 5.87
N PRO A 58 -3.08 8.73 5.97
CA PRO A 58 -4.54 8.76 6.12
C PRO A 58 -5.15 8.27 4.80
N LEU A 59 -5.22 6.95 4.63
CA LEU A 59 -5.54 6.26 3.41
C LEU A 59 -6.95 6.64 2.94
N GLN A 60 -7.91 6.76 3.85
CA GLN A 60 -9.26 7.21 3.51
C GLN A 60 -9.26 8.62 2.88
N ALA A 61 -8.48 9.56 3.43
CA ALA A 61 -8.40 10.92 2.90
C ALA A 61 -7.63 10.96 1.56
N PHE A 62 -6.58 10.16 1.44
CA PHE A 62 -5.82 10.00 0.21
C PHE A 62 -6.68 9.40 -0.92
N LEU A 63 -7.39 8.31 -0.65
CA LEU A 63 -8.31 7.70 -1.62
C LEU A 63 -9.45 8.64 -1.99
N SER A 64 -9.98 9.40 -1.03
CA SER A 64 -11.02 10.41 -1.30
C SER A 64 -10.49 11.60 -2.11
N GLY A 65 -9.22 11.94 -1.97
CA GLY A 65 -8.55 13.02 -2.71
C GLY A 65 -8.07 12.61 -4.11
N LEU A 66 -7.86 11.31 -4.35
CA LEU A 66 -7.53 10.78 -5.66
C LEU A 66 -8.75 10.84 -6.59
N GLY A 67 -8.75 11.83 -7.49
CA GLY A 67 -9.70 11.86 -8.60
C GLY A 67 -9.56 10.64 -9.53
N THR A 68 -10.63 10.27 -10.22
CA THR A 68 -10.66 9.14 -11.17
C THR A 68 -9.62 9.25 -12.29
N GLU A 69 -9.16 10.47 -12.59
CA GLU A 69 -8.15 10.76 -13.62
C GLU A 69 -6.74 10.32 -13.21
N VAL A 70 -6.41 10.39 -11.92
CA VAL A 70 -5.07 10.02 -11.38
C VAL A 70 -5.00 8.53 -11.06
N LEU A 71 -6.15 7.86 -10.99
CA LEU A 71 -6.29 6.46 -10.61
C LEU A 71 -5.46 5.51 -11.47
N GLY A 72 -5.55 5.68 -12.79
CA GLY A 72 -4.85 4.82 -13.75
C GLY A 72 -3.33 4.98 -13.66
N SER A 73 -2.87 6.21 -13.43
CA SER A 73 -1.45 6.54 -13.27
C SER A 73 -0.90 5.98 -11.95
N ALA A 74 -1.61 6.17 -10.84
CA ALA A 74 -1.27 5.62 -9.54
C ALA A 74 -1.24 4.08 -9.56
N TYR A 75 -2.28 3.44 -10.09
CA TYR A 75 -2.34 1.98 -10.24
C TYR A 75 -1.20 1.44 -11.09
N ARG A 76 -0.92 2.07 -12.25
CA ARG A 76 0.17 1.66 -13.14
C ARG A 76 1.52 1.82 -12.44
N GLY A 77 1.72 2.90 -11.69
CA GLY A 77 2.89 3.16 -10.87
C GLY A 77 3.10 2.09 -9.81
N ILE A 78 2.07 1.82 -9.00
CA ILE A 78 2.10 0.78 -7.97
C ILE A 78 2.36 -0.59 -8.58
N LYS A 79 1.67 -0.94 -9.68
CA LYS A 79 1.88 -2.23 -10.35
C LYS A 79 3.30 -2.38 -10.88
N ARG A 80 3.87 -1.32 -11.44
CA ARG A 80 5.27 -1.29 -11.88
C ARG A 80 6.22 -1.43 -10.70
N PHE A 81 5.91 -0.82 -9.57
CA PHE A 81 6.69 -0.94 -8.34
C PHE A 81 6.69 -2.37 -7.79
N VAL A 82 5.51 -2.97 -7.65
CA VAL A 82 5.34 -4.34 -7.13
C VAL A 82 5.93 -5.40 -8.09
N ARG A 83 5.96 -5.13 -9.41
CA ARG A 83 6.63 -5.99 -10.39
C ARG A 83 8.14 -5.73 -10.52
N GLY A 84 8.60 -4.52 -10.26
CA GLY A 84 9.90 -4.01 -10.69
C GLY A 84 11.05 -4.17 -9.69
N GLY A 85 10.84 -4.84 -8.55
CA GLY A 85 11.87 -5.01 -7.51
C GLY A 85 12.93 -6.09 -7.77
N SER A 86 13.01 -6.66 -8.96
CA SER A 86 13.89 -7.81 -9.25
C SER A 86 14.88 -7.49 -10.38
N ASP A 87 15.89 -6.65 -10.08
CA ASP A 87 17.10 -6.54 -10.90
C ASP A 87 18.26 -7.36 -10.25
N GLY A 88 17.92 -8.33 -9.41
CA GLY A 88 18.84 -9.32 -8.84
C GLY A 88 18.75 -10.66 -9.58
N PRO A 89 19.80 -11.49 -9.56
CA PRO A 89 19.87 -12.77 -10.30
C PRO A 89 18.92 -13.87 -9.79
N GLU A 90 18.12 -13.59 -8.77
CA GLU A 90 17.09 -14.51 -8.27
C GLU A 90 15.70 -14.04 -8.70
N PRO A 91 14.79 -14.96 -9.09
CA PRO A 91 13.39 -14.63 -9.30
C PRO A 91 12.78 -14.28 -7.94
N ALA A 92 12.96 -13.05 -7.48
CA ALA A 92 12.31 -12.55 -6.29
C ALA A 92 10.81 -12.55 -6.58
N LEU A 93 10.10 -13.40 -5.86
CA LEU A 93 8.64 -13.48 -5.90
C LEU A 93 8.07 -12.06 -5.82
N PRO A 94 7.01 -11.72 -6.59
CA PRO A 94 6.38 -10.42 -6.51
C PRO A 94 5.98 -10.15 -5.05
N ALA A 95 6.68 -9.21 -4.42
CA ALA A 95 6.45 -8.89 -3.02
C ALA A 95 5.39 -7.79 -2.95
N PRO A 96 4.27 -7.98 -2.24
CA PRO A 96 3.16 -7.02 -2.23
C PRO A 96 3.56 -5.67 -1.61
N MET A 97 2.89 -4.60 -2.04
CA MET A 97 2.92 -3.30 -1.36
C MET A 97 1.79 -3.24 -0.34
N VAL A 98 2.05 -2.69 0.84
CA VAL A 98 1.05 -2.53 1.90
C VAL A 98 0.75 -1.04 2.08
N LEU A 99 -0.51 -0.65 2.02
CA LEU A 99 -0.96 0.68 2.40
C LEU A 99 -1.60 0.60 3.78
N GLN A 100 -0.99 1.23 4.77
CA GLN A 100 -1.52 1.30 6.12
C GLN A 100 -2.27 2.62 6.31
N ASP A 101 -3.50 2.56 6.79
CA ASP A 101 -4.24 3.73 7.23
C ASP A 101 -3.76 4.16 8.63
N THR A 102 -3.31 5.40 8.79
CA THR A 102 -2.83 5.92 10.08
C THR A 102 -3.94 6.22 11.07
N VAL A 103 -5.19 6.32 10.61
CA VAL A 103 -6.36 6.65 11.45
C VAL A 103 -6.97 5.40 12.08
N SER A 104 -7.15 4.35 11.29
CA SER A 104 -7.82 3.09 11.66
C SER A 104 -6.84 1.93 11.87
N GLY A 105 -5.60 2.05 11.41
CA GLY A 105 -4.61 0.96 11.46
C GLY A 105 -4.84 -0.17 10.46
N ILE A 106 -5.80 -0.01 9.53
CA ILE A 106 -6.10 -0.98 8.48
C ILE A 106 -4.91 -1.09 7.53
N ARG A 107 -4.59 -2.30 7.07
CA ARG A 107 -3.48 -2.54 6.14
C ARG A 107 -4.01 -3.12 4.83
N VAL A 108 -4.09 -2.33 3.77
CA VAL A 108 -4.50 -2.81 2.45
C VAL A 108 -3.31 -3.40 1.72
N VAL A 109 -3.40 -4.66 1.31
CA VAL A 109 -2.31 -5.37 0.63
C VAL A 109 -2.54 -5.36 -0.88
N LEU A 110 -1.62 -4.76 -1.62
CA LEU A 110 -1.61 -4.62 -3.07
C LEU A 110 -0.60 -5.59 -3.68
N ASP A 111 -1.10 -6.62 -4.36
CA ASP A 111 -0.29 -7.65 -5.01
C ASP A 111 -0.03 -7.33 -6.50
N ALA A 112 1.01 -7.93 -7.11
CA ALA A 112 1.30 -7.80 -8.54
C ALA A 112 0.17 -8.33 -9.43
N GLY A 113 -0.59 -9.30 -8.93
CA GLY A 113 -1.74 -9.91 -9.59
C GLY A 113 -3.03 -9.11 -9.46
N LEU A 114 -3.03 -7.97 -8.76
CA LEU A 114 -4.24 -7.19 -8.51
C LEU A 114 -4.83 -6.66 -9.84
N PRO A 115 -6.11 -6.91 -10.15
CA PRO A 115 -6.76 -6.35 -11.33
C PRO A 115 -7.04 -4.84 -11.15
N PRO A 116 -7.16 -4.06 -12.25
CA PRO A 116 -7.45 -2.62 -12.15
C PRO A 116 -8.77 -2.33 -11.43
N GLU A 117 -9.78 -3.17 -11.64
CA GLU A 117 -11.09 -3.09 -10.98
C GLU A 117 -11.00 -3.16 -9.45
N ALA A 118 -10.00 -3.86 -8.91
CA ALA A 118 -9.79 -3.93 -7.46
C ALA A 118 -9.40 -2.56 -6.90
N PHE A 119 -8.58 -1.80 -7.65
CA PHE A 119 -8.14 -0.46 -7.27
C PHE A 119 -9.28 0.55 -7.36
N GLU A 120 -10.16 0.43 -8.36
CA GLU A 120 -11.41 1.19 -8.43
C GLU A 120 -12.34 0.89 -7.26
N LYS A 121 -12.47 -0.39 -6.90
CA LYS A 121 -13.25 -0.80 -5.72
C LYS A 121 -12.63 -0.32 -4.42
N LEU A 122 -11.30 -0.19 -4.35
CA LEU A 122 -10.61 0.34 -3.18
C LEU A 122 -10.94 1.81 -2.94
N LEU A 123 -11.00 2.64 -3.99
CA LEU A 123 -11.42 4.04 -3.85
C LEU A 123 -12.85 4.19 -3.33
N ARG A 124 -13.74 3.26 -3.71
CA ARG A 124 -15.14 3.24 -3.28
C ARG A 124 -15.33 2.47 -1.98
N LEU A 125 -14.27 1.89 -1.44
CA LEU A 125 -14.35 1.08 -0.24
C LEU A 125 -14.44 1.99 0.96
N ASP A 126 -15.42 1.72 1.82
CA ASP A 126 -15.45 2.35 3.12
C ASP A 126 -14.51 1.58 4.06
N LEU A 127 -13.33 2.15 4.33
CA LEU A 127 -12.37 1.53 5.24
C LEU A 127 -12.88 1.50 6.68
N SER A 128 -13.78 2.42 7.08
CA SER A 128 -14.34 2.43 8.44
C SER A 128 -15.22 1.21 8.74
N ALA A 129 -15.66 0.49 7.71
CA ALA A 129 -16.35 -0.79 7.85
C ALA A 129 -15.46 -1.94 8.37
N TYR A 130 -14.13 -1.79 8.33
CA TYR A 130 -13.18 -2.79 8.80
C TYR A 130 -12.64 -2.40 10.18
N ARG A 131 -12.61 -3.36 11.13
CA ARG A 131 -12.15 -3.08 12.50
C ARG A 131 -10.64 -2.94 12.62
N SER A 132 -9.90 -3.87 12.01
CA SER A 132 -8.44 -3.88 11.98
C SER A 132 -7.93 -5.01 11.08
N GLY A 133 -6.65 -4.91 10.72
CA GLY A 133 -5.94 -6.01 10.07
C GLY A 133 -5.67 -5.84 8.58
N PRO A 134 -5.04 -6.87 7.98
CA PRO A 134 -4.72 -6.86 6.56
C PRO A 134 -5.96 -7.14 5.71
N VAL A 135 -6.26 -6.23 4.79
CA VAL A 135 -7.33 -6.32 3.82
C VAL A 135 -6.72 -6.73 2.48
N HIS A 136 -7.20 -7.86 1.97
CA HIS A 136 -6.78 -8.43 0.70
C HIS A 136 -7.95 -8.40 -0.29
N TYR A 137 -7.65 -8.26 -1.58
CA TYR A 137 -8.65 -8.40 -2.61
C TYR A 137 -8.89 -9.87 -2.94
N ASP A 138 -10.08 -10.38 -2.66
CA ASP A 138 -10.53 -11.70 -3.07
C ASP A 138 -11.01 -11.60 -4.53
N VAL A 139 -10.20 -12.12 -5.46
CA VAL A 139 -10.51 -12.14 -6.90
C VAL A 139 -11.71 -13.03 -7.20
N ALA A 140 -11.86 -14.17 -6.49
CA ALA A 140 -12.96 -15.10 -6.71
C ALA A 140 -14.32 -14.48 -6.36
N ARG A 141 -14.34 -13.57 -5.38
CA ARG A 141 -15.54 -12.82 -4.98
C ARG A 141 -15.57 -11.36 -5.44
N ALA A 142 -14.54 -10.93 -6.17
CA ALA A 142 -14.31 -9.56 -6.60
C ALA A 142 -14.54 -8.51 -5.49
N ARG A 143 -14.04 -8.74 -4.26
CA ARG A 143 -14.25 -7.83 -3.12
C ARG A 143 -13.06 -7.80 -2.16
N TRP A 144 -12.88 -6.67 -1.47
CA TRP A 144 -11.89 -6.52 -0.40
C TRP A 144 -12.36 -7.24 0.87
N ARG A 145 -11.47 -8.04 1.49
CA ARG A 145 -11.76 -8.81 2.71
C ARG A 145 -10.62 -8.73 3.70
N SER A 146 -10.95 -8.62 4.99
CA SER A 146 -9.99 -8.79 6.08
C SER A 146 -10.04 -10.22 6.59
N VAL A 147 -8.89 -10.89 6.63
CA VAL A 147 -8.77 -12.25 7.19
C VAL A 147 -9.09 -12.24 8.70
N GLN A 148 -8.75 -11.15 9.39
CA GLN A 148 -9.03 -10.99 10.82
C GLN A 148 -10.51 -10.72 11.10
N ASP A 149 -11.20 -9.97 10.24
CA ASP A 149 -12.63 -9.71 10.41
C ASP A 149 -13.46 -10.98 10.18
N GLU A 150 -13.05 -11.84 9.23
CA GLU A 150 -13.65 -13.17 9.06
C GLU A 150 -13.43 -14.08 10.27
N ALA A 151 -12.21 -14.10 10.83
CA ALA A 151 -11.90 -14.92 11.99
C ALA A 151 -12.66 -14.48 13.26
N ALA A 152 -13.07 -13.21 13.33
CA ALA A 152 -13.88 -12.69 14.43
C ALA A 152 -15.40 -12.94 14.26
N GLN A 153 -15.84 -13.32 13.06
CA GLN A 153 -17.25 -13.62 12.75
C GLN A 153 -17.56 -15.13 12.67
N ALA A 154 -16.55 -16.00 12.82
CA ALA A 154 -16.68 -17.47 12.87
C ALA A 154 -16.86 -17.95 14.32
#